data_AF-A0A0Q7J7B0-F1
#
_entry.id   AF-A0A0Q7J7B0-F1
#
_cell.length_a   1.000
_cell.length_b   1.000
_cell.length_c   1.000
_cell.angle_alpha   90.00
_cell.angle_beta   90.00
_cell.angle_gamma   90.00
#
_symmetry.space_group_name_H-M   'P 1'
#
loop_
_entity.id
_entity.type
_entity.pdbx_description
1 polymer ?
#
loop_
_entity_poly.entity_id
_entity_poly.type
_entity_poly.pdbx_seq_one_letter_code
_entity_poly.pdbx_strand_id
1 'polypeptide(L)'
;MKEVLVVRHSVGGRTFIHTEQQPMEYSVTRMGQGWRITLIITQDVDIHEIVRWKQELNVFLFREYDDQPAKKIWFYVKEGPVTYDDQLKQITILAESRIEYIPDEFGI
;
A
#
# COMPACT_ATOMS: atom_id res chain seq x y z
N MET A 1 9.48 -13.73 8.92
CA MET A 1 8.86 -12.41 8.62
C MET A 1 8.02 -12.52 7.37
N LYS A 2 6.77 -12.06 7.46
CA LYS A 2 5.81 -11.98 6.34
C LYS A 2 5.33 -10.54 6.19
N GLU A 3 5.17 -10.09 4.96
CA GLU A 3 4.67 -8.74 4.66
C GLU A 3 3.42 -8.78 3.78
N VAL A 4 2.42 -7.97 4.12
CA VAL A 4 1.18 -7.83 3.33
C VAL A 4 0.95 -6.36 3.02
N LEU A 5 0.92 -6.02 1.73
CA LEU A 5 0.60 -4.70 1.23
C LEU A 5 -0.89 -4.66 0.86
N VAL A 6 -1.59 -3.66 1.39
CA VAL A 6 -3.02 -3.44 1.15
C VAL A 6 -3.24 -2.03 0.63
N VAL A 7 -3.91 -1.91 -0.51
CA VAL A 7 -4.38 -0.63 -1.07
C VAL A 7 -5.89 -0.64 -1.08
N ARG A 8 -6.52 0.34 -0.44
CA ARG A 8 -7.98 0.45 -0.34
C ARG A 8 -8.47 1.88 -0.54
N HIS A 9 -9.73 2.02 -0.92
CA HIS A 9 -10.42 3.31 -0.90
C HIS A 9 -10.62 3.76 0.56
N SER A 10 -10.27 5.02 0.84
CA SER A 10 -10.28 5.56 2.20
C SER A 10 -11.67 5.78 2.74
N VAL A 11 -12.61 6.15 1.87
CA VAL A 11 -13.99 6.49 2.25
C VAL A 11 -14.93 5.30 2.10
N GLY A 12 -14.89 4.63 0.95
CA GLY A 12 -15.79 3.51 0.63
C GLY A 12 -15.35 2.15 1.18
N GLY A 13 -14.16 2.04 1.77
CA GLY A 13 -13.65 0.82 2.39
C GLY A 13 -13.32 -0.33 1.42
N ARG A 14 -13.58 -0.17 0.12
CA ARG A 14 -13.27 -1.16 -0.92
C ARG A 14 -11.76 -1.42 -0.98
N THR A 15 -11.39 -2.69 -0.95
CA THR A 15 -10.00 -3.13 -1.18
C THR A 15 -9.74 -3.26 -2.68
N PHE A 16 -8.65 -2.64 -3.15
CA PHE A 16 -8.17 -2.77 -4.53
C PHE A 16 -7.05 -3.79 -4.66
N ILE A 17 -6.12 -3.80 -3.70
CA ILE A 17 -4.96 -4.70 -3.69
C ILE A 17 -4.83 -5.29 -2.29
N HIS A 18 -4.58 -6.60 -2.22
CA HIS A 18 -4.25 -7.32 -1.00
C HIS A 18 -3.26 -8.44 -1.33
N THR A 19 -1.97 -8.23 -1.09
CA THR A 19 -0.92 -9.10 -1.63
C THR A 19 -0.89 -10.51 -1.03
N GLU A 20 -1.57 -10.75 0.08
CA GLU A 20 -1.75 -12.11 0.61
C GLU A 20 -2.84 -12.89 -0.14
N GLN A 21 -3.91 -12.22 -0.56
CA GLN A 21 -5.01 -12.85 -1.30
C GLN A 21 -4.65 -12.99 -2.78
N GLN A 22 -3.94 -12.00 -3.30
CA GLN A 22 -3.46 -11.92 -4.66
C GLN A 22 -1.97 -11.60 -4.64
N PRO A 23 -1.09 -12.62 -4.60
CA PRO A 23 0.36 -12.44 -4.58
C PRO A 23 0.87 -11.59 -5.75
N MET A 24 1.53 -10.48 -5.42
CA MET A 24 2.14 -9.55 -6.37
C MET A 24 3.49 -9.10 -5.83
N GLU A 25 4.46 -8.91 -6.73
CA GLU A 25 5.73 -8.31 -6.37
C GLU A 25 5.54 -6.81 -6.12
N TYR A 26 6.13 -6.32 -5.03
CA TYR A 26 6.11 -4.90 -4.70
C TYR A 26 7.40 -4.46 -4.03
N SER A 27 7.64 -3.16 -4.04
CA SER A 27 8.73 -2.53 -3.30
C SER A 27 8.24 -1.30 -2.56
N VAL A 28 8.83 -1.04 -1.39
CA VAL A 28 8.62 0.19 -0.61
C VAL A 28 9.97 0.81 -0.33
N THR A 29 10.25 1.95 -0.93
CA THR A 29 11.55 2.61 -0.87
C THR A 29 11.40 4.04 -0.36
N ARG A 30 12.26 4.47 0.57
CA ARG A 30 12.29 5.87 1.01
C ARG A 30 12.91 6.76 -0.07
N MET A 31 12.29 7.90 -0.34
CA MET A 31 12.72 8.87 -1.33
C MET A 31 12.80 10.27 -0.70
N GLY A 32 14.00 10.68 -0.30
CA GLY A 32 14.18 11.93 0.44
C GLY A 32 13.36 11.91 1.74
N GLN A 33 12.34 12.78 1.82
CA GLN A 33 11.41 12.81 2.95
C GLN A 33 10.19 11.88 2.78
N GLY A 34 9.86 11.49 1.54
CA GLY A 34 8.70 10.67 1.23
C GLY A 34 9.03 9.19 0.98
N TRP A 35 8.05 8.49 0.41
CA TRP A 35 8.08 7.07 0.12
C TRP A 35 7.58 6.81 -1.30
N ARG A 36 8.22 5.88 -1.99
CA ARG A 36 7.78 5.32 -3.25
C ARG A 36 7.38 3.87 -3.03
N ILE A 37 6.17 3.53 -3.43
CA ILE A 37 5.62 2.19 -3.39
C ILE A 37 5.38 1.77 -4.83
N THR A 38 5.97 0.67 -5.27
CA THR A 38 5.74 0.11 -6.62
C THR A 38 5.15 -1.27 -6.49
N LEU A 39 4.21 -1.63 -7.38
CA LEU A 39 3.71 -3.00 -7.51
C LEU A 39 3.67 -3.41 -8.98
N ILE A 40 4.05 -4.64 -9.26
CA ILE A 40 3.87 -5.27 -10.56
C ILE A 40 2.49 -5.94 -10.60
N ILE A 41 1.64 -5.47 -11.49
CA ILE A 41 0.27 -5.91 -11.67
C ILE A 41 0.26 -7.15 -12.56
N THR A 42 0.22 -8.31 -11.90
CA THR A 42 0.18 -9.62 -12.57
C THR A 42 -1.20 -10.28 -12.54
N GLN A 43 -2.16 -9.67 -11.84
CA GLN A 43 -3.51 -10.21 -11.63
C GLN A 43 -4.57 -9.19 -12.07
N ASP A 44 -5.83 -9.63 -12.11
CA ASP A 44 -6.96 -8.79 -12.51
C ASP A 44 -7.26 -7.74 -11.43
N VAL A 45 -6.63 -6.58 -11.59
CA VAL A 45 -6.78 -5.40 -10.73
C VAL A 45 -7.36 -4.27 -11.58
N ASP A 46 -8.45 -3.66 -11.11
CA ASP A 46 -9.03 -2.47 -11.77
C ASP A 46 -8.14 -1.24 -11.53
N ILE A 47 -7.13 -1.09 -12.38
CA ILE A 47 -6.18 0.03 -12.33
C ILE A 47 -6.87 1.36 -12.57
N HIS A 48 -7.89 1.40 -13.44
CA HIS A 48 -8.61 2.63 -13.73
C HIS A 48 -9.30 3.16 -12.48
N GLU A 49 -9.86 2.28 -11.67
CA GLU A 49 -10.48 2.66 -10.41
C GLU A 49 -9.46 3.13 -9.37
N ILE A 50 -8.31 2.46 -9.24
CA ILE A 50 -7.25 2.91 -8.33
C ILE A 50 -6.77 4.32 -8.71
N VAL A 51 -6.51 4.55 -9.99
CA VAL A 51 -6.04 5.85 -10.50
C VAL A 51 -7.13 6.92 -10.35
N ARG A 52 -8.41 6.55 -10.54
CA ARG A 52 -9.56 7.45 -10.30
C ARG A 52 -9.60 7.94 -8.86
N TRP A 53 -9.34 7.06 -7.90
CA TRP A 53 -9.37 7.37 -6.46
C TRP A 53 -8.01 7.72 -5.87
N LYS A 54 -7.03 8.12 -6.68
CA LYS A 54 -5.64 8.38 -6.25
C LYS A 54 -5.47 9.32 -5.05
N GLN A 55 -6.38 10.27 -4.83
CA GLN A 55 -6.35 11.20 -3.69
C GLN A 55 -7.02 10.63 -2.42
N GLU A 56 -7.71 9.51 -2.55
CA GLU A 56 -8.50 8.88 -1.50
C GLU A 56 -8.02 7.45 -1.25
N LEU A 57 -6.72 7.19 -1.41
CA LEU A 57 -6.13 5.87 -1.13
C LEU A 57 -5.58 5.76 0.28
N ASN A 58 -5.91 4.65 0.91
CA ASN A 58 -5.26 4.15 2.10
C ASN A 58 -4.29 3.04 1.70
N VAL A 59 -3.01 3.20 2.02
CA VAL A 59 -1.98 2.19 1.75
C VAL A 59 -1.39 1.71 3.07
N PHE A 60 -1.49 0.41 3.32
CA PHE A 60 -0.99 -0.23 4.53
C PHE A 60 0.04 -1.30 4.20
N LEU A 61 1.10 -1.36 5.00
CA LEU A 61 2.01 -2.49 5.01
C LEU A 61 1.94 -3.14 6.39
N PHE A 62 1.52 -4.40 6.42
CA PHE A 62 1.52 -5.22 7.62
C PHE A 62 2.79 -6.06 7.63
N ARG A 63 3.45 -6.13 8.78
CA ARG A 63 4.66 -6.92 9.00
C ARG A 63 4.44 -7.86 10.17
N GLU A 64 4.44 -9.14 9.88
CA GLU A 64 4.34 -10.20 10.87
C GLU A 64 5.73 -10.78 11.11
N TYR A 65 6.05 -10.98 12.38
CA TYR A 65 7.31 -11.53 12.85
C TYR A 65 6.99 -12.74 13.72
N ASP A 66 7.86 -13.74 13.70
CA ASP A 66 7.62 -14.98 14.47
C ASP A 66 7.73 -14.72 15.99
N ASP A 67 8.61 -13.78 16.39
CA ASP A 67 8.95 -13.51 17.80
C ASP A 67 8.63 -12.07 18.26
N GLN A 68 7.90 -11.28 17.46
CA GLN A 68 7.58 -9.88 17.78
C GLN A 68 6.13 -9.54 17.40
N PRO A 69 5.49 -8.58 18.08
CA PRO A 69 4.16 -8.12 17.70
C PRO A 69 4.10 -7.67 16.24
N ALA A 70 2.94 -7.91 15.61
CA ALA A 70 2.70 -7.44 14.26
C ALA A 70 2.78 -5.91 14.21
N LYS A 71 3.42 -5.38 13.17
CA LYS A 71 3.51 -3.95 12.94
C LYS A 71 2.64 -3.56 11.77
N LYS A 72 1.91 -2.47 11.93
CA LYS A 72 1.15 -1.85 10.85
C LYS A 72 1.75 -0.50 10.50
N ILE A 73 2.05 -0.33 9.24
CA ILE A 73 2.53 0.92 8.68
C ILE A 73 1.43 1.49 7.78
N TRP A 74 1.05 2.75 8.00
CA TRP A 74 0.09 3.47 7.16
C TRP A 74 0.82 4.61 6.43
N PHE A 75 0.77 4.61 5.11
CA PHE A 75 1.36 5.63 4.25
C PHE A 75 0.32 6.70 3.86
N TYR A 76 0.70 7.97 3.96
CA TYR A 76 -0.16 9.11 3.63
C TYR A 76 0.07 9.59 2.19
N VAL A 77 -0.92 9.39 1.30
CA VAL A 77 -0.80 9.55 -0.17
C VAL A 77 -1.25 10.93 -0.68
N LYS A 78 -1.67 11.85 0.21
CA LYS A 78 -2.54 13.02 -0.10
C LYS A 78 -2.16 13.89 -1.31
N GLU A 79 -0.87 14.09 -1.57
CA GLU A 79 -0.38 14.90 -2.70
C GLU A 79 0.53 14.11 -3.65
N GLY A 80 0.69 12.80 -3.41
CA GLY A 80 1.57 11.94 -4.17
C GLY A 80 0.92 11.48 -5.49
N PRO A 81 1.62 11.51 -6.63
CA PRO A 81 1.13 10.91 -7.85
C PRO A 81 0.95 9.41 -7.67
N VAL A 82 -0.23 8.92 -8.07
CA VAL A 82 -0.44 7.52 -8.41
C VAL A 82 -0.43 7.42 -9.92
N THR A 83 0.54 6.68 -10.45
CA THR A 83 0.75 6.50 -11.88
C THR A 83 0.81 5.02 -12.21
N TYR A 84 0.26 4.64 -13.35
CA TYR A 84 0.38 3.30 -13.88
C TYR A 84 1.10 3.34 -15.22
N ASP A 85 2.09 2.46 -15.37
CA ASP A 85 2.82 2.21 -16.60
C ASP A 85 2.31 0.88 -17.19
N ASP A 86 1.62 0.95 -18.33
CA ASP A 86 1.05 -0.23 -18.96
C ASP A 86 2.08 -1.14 -19.64
N GLN A 87 3.23 -0.60 -20.04
CA GLN A 87 4.31 -1.38 -20.64
C GLN A 87 5.01 -2.23 -19.58
N LEU A 88 5.25 -1.65 -18.41
CA LEU A 88 5.87 -2.33 -17.27
C LEU A 88 4.86 -3.08 -16.39
N LYS A 89 3.55 -2.91 -16.67
CA LYS A 89 2.45 -3.35 -15.79
C LYS A 89 2.69 -2.93 -14.34
N GLN A 90 3.18 -1.71 -14.13
CA GLN A 90 3.62 -1.25 -12.83
C GLN A 90 2.78 -0.07 -12.35
N ILE A 91 2.22 -0.17 -11.16
CA ILE A 91 1.67 0.99 -10.45
C ILE A 91 2.74 1.56 -9.52
N THR A 92 2.85 2.89 -9.49
CA THR A 92 3.70 3.64 -8.56
C THR A 92 2.81 4.57 -7.74
N ILE A 93 2.93 4.48 -6.41
CA ILE A 93 2.22 5.31 -5.44
C ILE A 93 3.28 6.07 -4.64
N LEU A 94 3.21 7.40 -4.64
CA LEU A 94 4.04 8.23 -3.76
C LEU A 94 3.29 8.60 -2.49
N ALA A 95 3.98 8.56 -1.36
CA ALA A 95 3.46 9.00 -0.07
C ALA A 95 4.41 10.01 0.57
N GLU A 96 3.83 11.01 1.21
CA GLU A 96 4.58 12.10 1.85
C GLU A 96 5.19 11.63 3.18
N SER A 97 4.44 10.85 3.94
CA SER A 97 4.81 10.39 5.27
C SER A 97 4.22 9.02 5.58
N ARG A 98 4.59 8.46 6.73
CA ARG A 98 4.02 7.22 7.26
C ARG A 98 3.89 7.27 8.78
N ILE A 99 2.95 6.51 9.32
CA ILE A 99 2.86 6.19 10.74
C ILE A 99 3.07 4.69 10.89
N GLU A 100 3.85 4.28 11.89
CA GLU A 100 4.10 2.88 12.24
C GLU A 100 3.65 2.65 13.67
N TYR A 101 2.87 1.59 13.91
CA TYR A 101 2.34 1.26 15.23
C TYR A 101 2.07 -0.24 15.37
N ILE A 102 2.00 -0.72 16.62
CA ILE A 102 1.61 -2.09 16.97
C ILE A 102 0.10 -2.08 17.22
N PRO A 103 -0.73 -2.75 16.39
CA PRO A 103 -2.19 -2.70 16.55
C PRO A 103 -2.68 -3.15 17.94
N ASP A 104 -2.01 -4.13 18.53
CA ASP A 104 -2.37 -4.72 19.83
C ASP A 104 -2.25 -3.74 21.00
N GLU A 105 -1.45 -2.67 20.87
CA GLU A 105 -1.31 -1.64 21.89
C GLU A 105 -2.51 -0.68 21.95
N PHE A 106 -3.41 -0.73 20.95
CA PHE A 106 -4.55 0.18 20.80
C PHE A 106 -5.90 -0.54 20.71
N GLY A 107 -5.92 -1.86 20.91
CA GLY A 107 -7.16 -2.62 21.04
C GLY A 107 -7.80 -2.36 22.42
N ILE A 108 -9.06 -1.91 22.43
CA ILE A 108 -9.94 -1.90 23.62
C ILE A 108 -10.67 -3.24 23.67
#